data_AF-A0A2E6RPR7-F1
#
_entry.id   AF-A0A2E6RPR7-F1
#
_cell.length_a   1.000
_cell.length_b   1.000
_cell.length_c   1.000
_cell.angle_alpha   90.00
_cell.angle_beta   90.00
_cell.angle_gamma   90.00
#
_symmetry.space_group_name_H-M   'P 1'
#
loop_
_entity.id
_entity.type
_entity.pdbx_description
1 polymer ?
#
loop_
_entity_poly.entity_id
_entity_poly.type
_entity_poly.pdbx_seq_one_letter_code
_entity_poly.pdbx_strand_id
1 'polypeptide(L)'
;MYRKFDLTNEHLKFLVKFSDKMNFQVDANFKIRCIGWNQEVSKKILFYIVNNEKVGTYSLPWLHERYPWSKSNIGDYILHVDFKGKPFAIVQIIKLELLCFKDITQNHTNFDGPPVRDINIWKKLHQEYWSRELKAINKKTTPEMPVVIEEFKCIFFIEDDLSDENSKKE
;
A
#
# COMPACT_ATOMS: atom_id res chain seq x y z
N MET A 1 0.23 0.26 -7.75
CA MET A 1 0.35 1.73 -7.62
C MET A 1 1.62 2.05 -6.85
N TYR A 2 2.69 1.27 -7.04
CA TYR A 2 3.82 1.29 -6.14
C TYR A 2 5.00 1.99 -6.79
N ARG A 3 5.57 2.94 -6.07
CA ARG A 3 6.93 3.39 -6.35
C ARG A 3 7.84 2.86 -5.27
N LYS A 4 8.90 2.16 -5.68
CA LYS A 4 9.99 1.75 -4.81
C LYS A 4 10.82 2.98 -4.44
N PHE A 5 11.26 3.02 -3.20
CA PHE A 5 12.28 3.95 -2.73
C PHE A 5 13.47 3.19 -2.22
N ASP A 6 14.65 3.76 -2.39
CA ASP A 6 15.86 3.29 -1.75
C ASP A 6 15.89 3.77 -0.29
N LEU A 7 16.60 3.02 0.55
CA LEU A 7 16.75 3.34 1.96
C LEU A 7 17.54 4.65 2.12
N THR A 8 17.08 5.51 3.04
CA THR A 8 17.73 6.80 3.33
C THR A 8 17.98 6.91 4.83
N ASN A 9 18.80 7.87 5.25
CA ASN A 9 19.02 8.15 6.68
C ASN A 9 17.73 8.55 7.41
N GLU A 10 16.78 9.18 6.71
CA GLU A 10 15.47 9.52 7.28
C GLU A 10 14.63 8.26 7.53
N HIS A 11 14.62 7.33 6.57
CA HIS A 11 14.00 6.02 6.76
C HIS A 11 14.61 5.25 7.92
N LEU A 12 15.96 5.22 8.03
CA LEU A 12 16.65 4.54 9.13
C LEU A 12 16.26 5.12 10.50
N LYS A 13 16.23 6.45 10.64
CA LYS A 13 15.79 7.10 11.89
C LYS A 13 14.36 6.73 12.25
N PHE A 14 13.47 6.66 11.27
CA PHE A 14 12.08 6.24 11.49
C PHE A 14 11.99 4.78 11.93
N LEU A 15 12.76 3.90 11.27
CA LEU A 15 12.81 2.47 11.59
C LEU A 15 13.40 2.18 12.97
N VAL A 16 14.39 2.97 13.42
CA VAL A 16 14.91 2.88 14.79
C VAL A 16 13.83 3.23 15.81
N LYS A 17 13.09 4.34 15.61
CA LYS A 17 11.96 4.68 16.50
C LYS A 17 10.91 3.57 16.56
N PHE A 18 10.61 2.96 15.42
CA PHE A 18 9.71 1.81 15.34
C PHE A 18 10.26 0.60 16.11
N SER A 19 11.52 0.25 15.88
CA SER A 19 12.25 -0.82 16.58
C SER A 19 12.17 -0.65 18.10
N ASP A 20 12.48 0.54 18.59
CA ASP A 20 12.48 0.87 20.02
C ASP A 20 11.08 0.78 20.62
N LYS A 21 10.06 1.36 19.96
CA LYS A 21 8.68 1.36 20.48
C LYS A 21 8.04 -0.02 20.48
N MET A 22 8.37 -0.86 19.50
CA MET A 22 7.73 -2.16 19.28
C MET A 22 8.58 -3.33 19.77
N ASN A 23 9.77 -3.08 20.32
CA ASN A 23 10.77 -4.09 20.65
C ASN A 23 10.99 -5.07 19.47
N PHE A 24 11.14 -4.50 18.26
CA PHE A 24 11.15 -5.22 17.00
C PHE A 24 12.48 -5.06 16.27
N GLN A 25 13.12 -6.15 15.86
CA GLN A 25 14.37 -6.08 15.11
C GLN A 25 14.11 -5.83 13.62
N VAL A 26 14.41 -4.62 13.16
CA VAL A 26 14.30 -4.24 11.75
C VAL A 26 15.39 -4.95 10.93
N ASP A 27 15.00 -5.64 9.85
CA ASP A 27 15.92 -6.25 8.92
C ASP A 27 16.44 -5.24 7.86
N ALA A 28 17.55 -5.59 7.19
CA ALA A 28 18.13 -4.76 6.14
C ALA A 28 17.31 -4.76 4.82
N ASN A 29 16.29 -5.61 4.71
CA ASN A 29 15.47 -5.81 3.51
C ASN A 29 14.08 -5.17 3.64
N PHE A 30 13.95 -4.21 4.56
CA PHE A 30 12.68 -3.55 4.85
C PHE A 30 12.05 -2.94 3.59
N LYS A 31 10.80 -3.28 3.32
CA LYS A 31 10.11 -2.87 2.10
C LYS A 31 9.60 -1.44 2.24
N ILE A 32 9.97 -0.57 1.30
CA ILE A 32 9.54 0.83 1.28
C ILE A 32 8.63 1.07 0.07
N ARG A 33 7.40 1.53 0.32
CA ARG A 33 6.37 1.69 -0.73
C ARG A 33 5.65 3.04 -0.61
N CYS A 34 5.60 3.77 -1.72
CA CYS A 34 4.64 4.86 -1.91
C CYS A 34 3.40 4.35 -2.65
N ILE A 35 2.21 4.79 -2.22
CA ILE A 35 0.94 4.57 -2.90
C ILE A 35 0.35 5.93 -3.27
N GLY A 36 -0.06 6.10 -4.53
CA GLY A 36 -0.58 7.35 -5.09
C GLY A 36 0.28 7.86 -6.24
N TRP A 37 -0.27 8.78 -7.04
CA TRP A 37 0.39 9.33 -8.24
C TRP A 37 0.82 10.79 -8.09
N ASN A 38 0.49 11.42 -6.97
CA ASN A 38 0.98 12.75 -6.59
C ASN A 38 1.02 12.89 -5.05
N GLN A 39 1.53 14.02 -4.57
CA GLN A 39 1.68 14.29 -3.13
C GLN A 39 0.34 14.29 -2.38
N GLU A 40 -0.68 14.95 -2.93
CA GLU A 40 -1.97 15.11 -2.28
C GLU A 40 -2.68 13.76 -2.11
N VAL A 41 -2.74 12.98 -3.18
CA VAL A 41 -3.35 11.64 -3.19
C VAL A 41 -2.59 10.69 -2.27
N SER A 42 -1.25 10.72 -2.31
CA SER A 42 -0.45 9.84 -1.45
C SER A 42 -0.68 10.17 0.02
N LYS A 43 -0.70 11.45 0.41
CA LYS A 43 -1.02 11.87 1.78
C LYS A 43 -2.42 11.42 2.22
N LYS A 44 -3.45 11.64 1.40
CA LYS A 44 -4.82 11.19 1.70
C LYS A 44 -4.89 9.67 1.92
N ILE A 45 -4.21 8.89 1.09
CA ILE A 45 -4.14 7.42 1.24
C ILE A 45 -3.46 7.03 2.55
N LEU A 46 -2.36 7.70 2.91
CA LEU A 46 -1.66 7.46 4.16
C LEU A 46 -2.55 7.79 5.37
N PHE A 47 -3.33 8.86 5.31
CA PHE A 47 -4.31 9.17 6.36
C PHE A 47 -5.39 8.09 6.51
N TYR A 48 -5.91 7.54 5.40
CA TYR A 48 -6.81 6.39 5.48
C TYR A 48 -6.16 5.17 6.12
N ILE A 49 -4.87 4.93 5.89
CA ILE A 49 -4.15 3.80 6.49
C ILE A 49 -4.04 3.96 8.01
N VAL A 50 -3.63 5.14 8.49
CA VAL A 50 -3.45 5.38 9.94
C VAL A 50 -4.77 5.47 10.69
N ASN A 51 -5.85 5.92 10.04
CA ASN A 51 -7.20 5.91 10.60
C ASN A 51 -7.92 4.55 10.47
N ASN A 52 -7.22 3.51 9.97
CA ASN A 52 -7.79 2.17 9.76
C ASN A 52 -8.99 2.15 8.79
N GLU A 53 -9.07 3.12 7.88
CA GLU A 53 -10.06 3.20 6.80
C GLU A 53 -9.56 2.54 5.51
N LYS A 54 -8.25 2.40 5.33
CA LYS A 54 -7.65 1.56 4.30
C LYS A 54 -6.82 0.48 4.98
N VAL A 55 -7.25 -0.76 4.84
CA VAL A 55 -6.68 -1.94 5.52
C VAL A 55 -6.22 -3.02 4.54
N GLY A 56 -6.26 -2.74 3.25
CA GLY A 56 -5.75 -3.64 2.23
C GLY A 56 -5.22 -2.92 0.99
N THR A 57 -4.40 -3.64 0.24
CA THR A 57 -3.85 -3.22 -1.05
C THR A 57 -3.85 -4.39 -2.02
N TYR A 58 -3.60 -4.13 -3.31
CA TYR A 58 -3.76 -5.10 -4.37
C TYR A 58 -2.56 -5.10 -5.30
N SER A 59 -2.12 -6.30 -5.67
CA SER A 59 -0.97 -6.52 -6.54
C SER A 59 -1.21 -7.68 -7.50
N LEU A 60 -0.40 -7.77 -8.55
CA LEU A 60 -0.55 -8.79 -9.59
C LEU A 60 0.63 -9.77 -9.53
N PRO A 61 0.38 -11.09 -9.37
CA PRO A 61 1.43 -12.10 -9.48
C PRO A 61 2.26 -11.97 -10.75
N TRP A 62 1.63 -11.61 -11.88
CA TRP A 62 2.33 -11.36 -13.14
C TRP A 62 3.38 -10.25 -13.06
N LEU A 63 3.13 -9.21 -12.25
CA LEU A 63 4.11 -8.13 -12.04
C LEU A 63 5.18 -8.53 -11.02
N HIS A 64 4.88 -9.44 -10.08
CA HIS A 64 5.86 -9.92 -9.10
C HIS A 64 7.02 -10.67 -9.78
N GLU A 65 6.76 -11.40 -10.86
CA GLU A 65 7.81 -12.07 -11.65
C GLU A 65 8.83 -11.07 -12.19
N ARG A 66 8.36 -9.91 -12.66
CA ARG A 66 9.22 -8.83 -13.16
C ARG A 66 9.82 -7.97 -12.03
N TYR A 67 9.06 -7.78 -10.97
CA TYR A 67 9.37 -6.89 -9.85
C TYR A 67 9.22 -7.62 -8.50
N PRO A 68 10.15 -8.53 -8.14
CA PRO A 68 10.00 -9.35 -6.93
C PRO A 68 9.87 -8.55 -5.63
N TRP A 69 10.43 -7.34 -5.58
CA TRP A 69 10.34 -6.42 -4.44
C TRP A 69 8.91 -5.99 -4.10
N SER A 70 7.99 -6.06 -5.07
CA SER A 70 6.58 -5.70 -4.90
C SER A 70 5.73 -6.81 -4.29
N LYS A 71 6.23 -8.06 -4.26
CA LYS A 71 5.55 -9.17 -3.60
C LYS A 71 5.63 -9.02 -2.08
N SER A 72 4.56 -9.39 -1.38
CA SER A 72 4.52 -9.47 0.09
C SER A 72 4.29 -10.91 0.55
N ASN A 73 4.71 -11.20 1.77
CA ASN A 73 4.39 -12.40 2.54
C ASN A 73 3.64 -12.01 3.81
N ILE A 74 2.89 -12.95 4.38
CA ILE A 74 2.27 -12.77 5.70
C ILE A 74 3.38 -12.54 6.73
N GLY A 75 3.20 -11.54 7.60
CA GLY A 75 4.18 -11.12 8.60
C GLY A 75 5.14 -10.04 8.12
N ASP A 76 5.20 -9.74 6.82
CA ASP A 76 6.05 -8.67 6.30
C ASP A 76 5.65 -7.31 6.89
N TYR A 77 6.66 -6.53 7.24
CA TYR A 77 6.51 -5.12 7.61
C TYR A 77 6.88 -4.24 6.41
N ILE A 78 6.04 -3.24 6.14
CA ILE A 78 6.20 -2.34 5.00
C ILE A 78 6.16 -0.91 5.50
N LEU A 79 7.22 -0.16 5.23
CA LEU A 79 7.28 1.29 5.42
C LEU A 79 6.57 1.97 4.27
N HIS A 80 5.46 2.63 4.59
CA HIS A 80 4.79 3.56 3.71
C HIS A 80 5.40 4.95 3.82
N VAL A 81 5.74 5.49 2.65
CA VAL A 81 6.29 6.84 2.46
C VAL A 81 5.34 7.69 1.61
N ASP A 82 5.44 9.01 1.74
CA ASP A 82 4.69 9.93 0.89
C ASP A 82 5.29 10.04 -0.54
N PHE A 83 4.72 10.93 -1.36
CA PHE A 83 5.16 11.10 -2.75
C PHE A 83 6.55 11.76 -2.89
N LYS A 84 7.12 12.29 -1.81
CA LYS A 84 8.51 12.78 -1.77
C LYS A 84 9.47 11.76 -1.16
N GLY A 85 8.96 10.64 -0.64
CA GLY A 85 9.76 9.63 0.03
C GLY A 85 9.93 9.90 1.53
N LYS A 86 9.13 10.77 2.14
CA LYS A 86 9.15 10.97 3.60
C LYS A 86 8.46 9.78 4.27
N PRO A 87 9.07 9.14 5.29
CA PRO A 87 8.43 8.04 6.04
C PRO A 87 7.19 8.52 6.78
N PHE A 88 6.15 7.69 6.80
CA PHE A 88 4.87 8.07 7.37
C PHE A 88 4.26 6.98 8.28
N ALA A 89 4.12 5.75 7.79
CA ALA A 89 3.49 4.66 8.53
C ALA A 89 4.16 3.32 8.24
N ILE A 90 4.12 2.39 9.18
CA ILE A 90 4.46 0.99 8.98
C ILE A 90 3.18 0.17 9.12
N VAL A 91 3.00 -0.72 8.16
CA VAL A 91 1.94 -1.73 8.18
C VAL A 91 2.55 -3.12 8.25
N GLN A 92 1.83 -4.05 8.86
CA GLN A 92 2.15 -5.47 8.83
C GLN A 92 1.11 -6.21 7.98
N ILE A 93 1.56 -7.03 7.03
CA ILE A 93 0.68 -7.90 6.25
C ILE A 93 0.18 -9.03 7.14
N ILE A 94 -1.14 -9.17 7.26
CA ILE A 94 -1.78 -10.15 8.14
C ILE A 94 -2.46 -11.29 7.38
N LYS A 95 -2.88 -11.05 6.13
CA LYS A 95 -3.53 -12.04 5.29
C LYS A 95 -3.27 -11.75 3.82
N LEU A 96 -3.11 -12.83 3.06
CA LEU A 96 -2.99 -12.81 1.61
C LEU A 96 -4.09 -13.69 1.02
N GLU A 97 -4.77 -13.19 0.00
CA GLU A 97 -5.80 -13.93 -0.73
C GLU A 97 -5.58 -13.76 -2.24
N LEU A 98 -5.66 -14.85 -2.99
CA LEU A 98 -5.45 -14.86 -4.44
C LEU A 98 -6.77 -15.17 -5.14
N LEU A 99 -7.25 -14.22 -5.96
CA LEU A 99 -8.49 -14.35 -6.73
C LEU A 99 -8.27 -13.95 -8.19
N CYS A 100 -9.17 -14.36 -9.08
CA CYS A 100 -9.27 -13.71 -10.39
C CYS A 100 -9.94 -12.35 -10.24
N PHE A 101 -9.58 -11.39 -11.11
CA PHE A 101 -10.15 -10.05 -11.12
C PHE A 101 -11.69 -10.03 -11.20
N LYS A 102 -12.29 -10.98 -11.92
CA LYS A 102 -13.74 -11.13 -12.01
C LYS A 102 -14.42 -11.51 -10.69
N ASP A 103 -13.73 -12.26 -9.84
CA ASP A 103 -14.22 -12.80 -8.56
C ASP A 103 -14.06 -11.81 -7.39
N ILE A 104 -13.48 -10.63 -7.65
CA ILE A 104 -13.42 -9.55 -6.67
C ILE A 104 -14.82 -9.02 -6.42
N THR A 105 -15.22 -9.03 -5.14
CA THR A 105 -16.53 -8.62 -4.64
C THR A 105 -16.42 -7.31 -3.86
N GLN A 106 -17.57 -6.73 -3.50
CA GLN A 106 -17.65 -5.54 -2.66
C GLN A 106 -16.96 -5.74 -1.29
N ASN A 107 -16.98 -6.96 -0.75
CA ASN A 107 -16.31 -7.28 0.52
C ASN A 107 -14.80 -7.10 0.41
N HIS A 108 -14.22 -7.49 -0.73
CA HIS A 108 -12.79 -7.30 -0.98
C HIS A 108 -12.47 -5.81 -1.14
N THR A 109 -13.23 -5.08 -1.95
CA THR A 109 -12.95 -3.66 -2.23
C THR A 109 -13.12 -2.75 -1.01
N ASN A 110 -13.89 -3.17 0.00
CA ASN A 110 -14.02 -2.47 1.29
C ASN A 110 -12.70 -2.32 2.06
N PHE A 111 -11.69 -3.15 1.78
CA PHE A 111 -10.36 -3.00 2.36
C PHE A 111 -9.60 -1.79 1.80
N ASP A 112 -10.00 -1.28 0.63
CA ASP A 112 -9.38 -0.12 0.01
C ASP A 112 -9.86 1.19 0.65
N GLY A 113 -9.23 2.30 0.25
CA GLY A 113 -9.57 3.63 0.75
C GLY A 113 -11.02 4.03 0.43
N PRO A 114 -11.68 4.81 1.29
CA PRO A 114 -13.10 5.18 1.15
C PRO A 114 -13.52 5.66 -0.26
N PRO A 115 -12.74 6.48 -0.98
CA PRO A 115 -13.15 6.99 -2.30
C PRO A 115 -13.29 5.91 -3.40
N VAL A 116 -12.71 4.72 -3.20
CA VAL A 116 -12.65 3.66 -4.22
C VAL A 116 -13.26 2.35 -3.75
N ARG A 117 -13.97 2.31 -2.62
CA ARG A 117 -14.57 1.07 -2.11
C ARG A 117 -15.68 0.54 -3.00
N ASP A 118 -16.45 1.40 -3.68
CA ASP A 118 -17.47 0.94 -4.63
C ASP A 118 -16.84 0.05 -5.70
N ILE A 119 -17.39 -1.15 -5.90
CA ILE A 119 -16.81 -2.16 -6.79
C ILE A 119 -16.66 -1.67 -8.25
N ASN A 120 -17.56 -0.83 -8.75
CA ASN A 120 -17.49 -0.34 -10.13
C ASN A 120 -16.37 0.70 -10.28
N ILE A 121 -16.27 1.62 -9.31
CA ILE A 121 -15.16 2.57 -9.22
C ILE A 121 -13.84 1.83 -9.09
N TRP A 122 -13.78 0.85 -8.18
CA TRP A 122 -12.59 0.05 -7.91
C TRP A 122 -12.11 -0.67 -9.17
N LYS A 123 -13.00 -1.42 -9.84
CA LYS A 123 -12.67 -2.20 -11.05
C LYS A 123 -12.18 -1.29 -12.17
N LYS A 124 -12.88 -0.17 -12.43
CA LYS A 124 -12.47 0.78 -13.47
C LYS A 124 -11.08 1.34 -13.19
N LEU A 125 -10.85 1.87 -11.98
CA LEU A 125 -9.58 2.47 -11.60
C LEU A 125 -8.42 1.47 -11.65
N HIS A 126 -8.61 0.25 -11.13
CA HIS A 126 -7.57 -0.78 -11.14
C HIS A 126 -7.32 -1.34 -12.54
N GLN A 127 -8.34 -1.48 -13.38
CA GLN A 127 -8.17 -1.90 -14.77
C GLN A 127 -7.38 -0.86 -15.57
N GLU A 128 -7.68 0.43 -15.42
CA GLU A 128 -6.94 1.52 -16.06
C GLU A 128 -5.47 1.56 -15.60
N TYR A 129 -5.25 1.43 -14.29
CA TYR A 129 -3.92 1.40 -13.71
C TYR A 129 -3.10 0.21 -14.21
N TRP A 130 -3.62 -1.02 -14.02
CA TRP A 130 -2.91 -2.23 -14.42
C TRP A 130 -2.76 -2.39 -15.92
N SER A 131 -3.67 -1.84 -16.73
CA SER A 131 -3.48 -1.81 -18.18
C SER A 131 -2.23 -1.02 -18.59
N ARG A 132 -1.76 -0.06 -17.78
CA ARG A 132 -0.51 0.67 -18.05
C ARG A 132 0.71 -0.15 -17.61
N GLU A 133 0.66 -0.72 -16.41
CA GLU A 133 1.75 -1.52 -15.85
C GLU A 133 2.03 -2.80 -16.65
N LEU A 134 0.97 -3.52 -17.06
CA LEU A 134 1.10 -4.79 -17.77
C LEU A 134 1.68 -4.66 -19.18
N LYS A 135 1.68 -3.45 -19.77
CA LYS A 135 2.36 -3.19 -21.04
C LYS A 135 3.85 -3.52 -20.96
N ALA A 136 4.48 -3.29 -19.81
CA ALA A 136 5.91 -3.57 -19.61
C ALA A 136 6.26 -5.06 -19.72
N ILE A 137 5.26 -5.95 -19.61
CA ILE A 137 5.42 -7.40 -19.71
C ILE A 137 4.55 -8.01 -20.82
N ASN A 138 4.11 -7.19 -21.79
CA ASN A 138 3.27 -7.61 -22.93
C ASN A 138 1.99 -8.37 -22.53
N LYS A 139 1.39 -8.03 -21.38
CA LYS A 139 0.10 -8.55 -20.92
C LYS A 139 -0.99 -7.47 -20.97
N LYS A 140 -2.24 -7.90 -20.89
CA LYS A 140 -3.42 -7.03 -20.82
C LYS A 140 -4.27 -7.44 -19.62
N THR A 141 -5.09 -6.52 -19.12
CA THR A 141 -6.08 -6.84 -18.10
C THR A 141 -7.14 -7.76 -18.69
N THR A 142 -7.46 -8.83 -17.96
CA THR A 142 -8.50 -9.79 -18.31
C THR A 142 -9.33 -10.13 -17.08
N PRO A 143 -10.58 -10.63 -17.23
CA PRO A 143 -11.37 -11.10 -16.10
C PRO A 143 -10.67 -12.21 -15.28
N GLU A 144 -9.88 -13.05 -15.93
CA GLU A 144 -9.11 -14.16 -15.33
C GLU A 144 -7.75 -13.73 -14.77
N MET A 145 -7.39 -12.45 -14.85
CA MET A 145 -6.11 -11.96 -14.33
C MET A 145 -6.03 -12.21 -12.82
N PRO A 146 -4.95 -12.82 -12.31
CA PRO A 146 -4.79 -13.05 -10.88
C PRO A 146 -4.50 -11.74 -10.15
N VAL A 147 -5.16 -11.54 -9.02
CA VAL A 147 -4.98 -10.42 -8.11
C VAL A 147 -4.74 -10.96 -6.72
N VAL A 148 -3.66 -10.51 -6.09
CA VAL A 148 -3.40 -10.74 -4.67
C VAL A 148 -4.02 -9.58 -3.89
N ILE A 149 -4.87 -9.92 -2.94
CA ILE A 149 -5.37 -9.00 -1.91
C ILE A 149 -4.41 -9.13 -0.73
N GLU A 150 -3.82 -8.01 -0.34
CA GLU A 150 -2.89 -7.90 0.78
C GLU A 150 -3.59 -7.14 1.91
N GLU A 151 -4.18 -7.87 2.86
CA GLU A 151 -4.75 -7.27 4.07
C GLU A 151 -3.63 -6.96 5.06
N PHE A 152 -3.68 -5.80 5.68
CA PHE A 152 -2.66 -5.31 6.60
C PHE A 152 -3.26 -4.58 7.79
N LYS A 153 -2.44 -4.42 8.83
CA LYS A 153 -2.73 -3.55 9.96
C LYS A 153 -1.69 -2.44 10.04
N CYS A 154 -2.12 -1.21 10.25
CA CYS A 154 -1.21 -0.13 10.65
C CYS A 154 -0.75 -0.39 12.09
N ILE A 155 0.57 -0.36 12.32
CA ILE A 155 1.16 -0.69 13.63
C ILE A 155 1.99 0.45 14.21
N PHE A 156 2.42 1.39 13.37
CA PHE A 156 3.25 2.52 13.77
C PHE A 156 3.12 3.63 12.73
N PHE A 157 3.09 4.89 13.15
CA PHE A 157 3.00 6.04 12.24
C PHE A 157 3.55 7.30 12.91
N ILE A 158 3.80 8.34 12.12
CA ILE A 158 4.18 9.65 12.61
C ILE A 158 2.96 10.41 13.13
N GLU A 159 2.99 10.82 14.40
CA GLU A 159 1.87 11.53 15.04
C GLU A 159 1.85 13.02 14.65
N ASP A 160 3.01 13.61 14.33
CA ASP A 160 3.19 15.04 14.08
C ASP A 160 2.44 15.58 12.84
N ASP A 161 2.20 14.76 11.82
CA ASP A 161 1.51 15.19 10.58
C ASP A 161 -0.03 15.04 10.67
N LEU A 162 -0.58 14.49 11.78
CA LEU A 162 -2.03 14.31 11.99
C LEU A 162 -2.72 15.54 12.61
N SER A 163 -1.97 16.40 13.32
CA SER A 163 -2.51 17.62 13.95
C SER A 163 -2.95 18.68 12.93
N ASP A 164 -2.38 18.67 11.72
CA ASP A 164 -2.64 19.67 10.67
C ASP A 164 -3.93 19.41 9.88
N GLU A 165 -4.50 18.20 9.92
CA GLU A 165 -5.81 17.91 9.33
C GLU A 165 -6.97 18.08 10.32
N ASN A 166 -6.77 17.77 11.61
CA ASN A 166 -7.82 17.96 12.62
C ASN A 166 -8.12 19.44 12.89
N SER A 167 -7.14 20.33 12.71
CA SER A 167 -7.30 21.78 12.80
C SER A 167 -8.04 22.42 11.61
N LYS A 168 -8.41 21.64 10.59
CA LYS A 168 -9.19 22.10 9.42
C LYS A 168 -10.62 21.56 9.39
N LYS A 169 -11.04 20.83 10.42
CA LYS A 169 -12.40 20.29 10.59
C LYS A 169 -13.21 21.00 11.68
N GLU A 170 -12.68 22.08 12.27
CA GLU A 170 -13.42 22.98 13.18
C GLU A 170 -13.84 24.27 12.48
#